data_AF-A0A966R275-F1
#
_entry.id   AF-A0A966R275-F1
#
_cell.length_a   1.000
_cell.length_b   1.000
_cell.length_c   1.000
_cell.angle_alpha   90.00
_cell.angle_beta   90.00
_cell.angle_gamma   90.00
#
_symmetry.space_group_name_H-M   'P 1'
#
loop_
_entity.id
_entity.type
_entity.pdbx_description
1 polymer ?
#
loop_
_entity_poly.entity_id
_entity_poly.type
_entity_poly.pdbx_seq_one_letter_code
_entity_poly.pdbx_strand_id
1 'polypeptide(L)'
;MATKTKTQLATTNGNGNGAISLWEEGSAPAGFETISKPTILRLREMPVGGFIDCTPLEVLPSTNKSIKQPLLLVELTKNKARVALPMQASLKNTLLDEDDDCKFIGKRIMIRKSGIKQSNKWKDDNGDPRQFALYDVAVAK
;
A
#
# COMPACT_ATOMS: atom_id res chain seq x y z
N MET A 1 24.46 17.57 -2.86
CA MET A 1 24.14 16.31 -3.57
C MET A 1 22.66 16.33 -3.93
N ALA A 2 22.33 16.46 -5.22
CA ALA A 2 20.94 16.47 -5.68
C ALA A 2 20.37 15.04 -5.62
N THR A 3 19.31 14.84 -4.84
CA THR A 3 18.57 13.57 -4.82
C THR A 3 17.75 13.52 -6.10
N LYS A 4 18.12 12.69 -7.06
CA LYS A 4 17.31 12.46 -8.26
C LYS A 4 16.05 11.69 -7.87
N THR A 5 14.88 12.31 -7.99
CA THR A 5 13.59 11.65 -7.79
C THR A 5 13.27 10.80 -9.03
N LYS A 6 12.69 9.61 -8.85
CA LYS A 6 12.19 8.78 -9.95
C LYS A 6 10.67 8.92 -10.04
N THR A 7 10.15 9.12 -11.25
CA THR A 7 8.72 9.26 -11.56
C THR A 7 8.23 7.99 -12.26
N GLN A 8 7.04 7.52 -11.89
CA GLN A 8 6.38 6.37 -12.52
C GLN A 8 5.45 6.85 -13.64
N LEU A 9 5.54 6.21 -14.80
CA LEU A 9 4.65 6.42 -15.96
C LEU A 9 4.16 5.07 -16.44
N ALA A 10 2.89 4.96 -16.85
CA ALA A 10 2.41 3.75 -17.53
C ALA A 10 2.23 4.02 -19.03
N THR A 11 2.51 2.98 -19.81
CA THR A 11 2.29 2.97 -21.25
C THR A 11 0.97 2.26 -21.54
N THR A 12 0.01 2.94 -22.17
CA THR A 12 -1.13 2.28 -22.81
C THR A 12 -0.74 1.92 -24.24
N ASN A 13 -0.24 0.70 -24.45
CA ASN A 13 -0.23 0.13 -25.80
C ASN A 13 -1.63 -0.45 -26.08
N GLY A 14 -2.09 -0.36 -27.34
CA GLY A 14 -3.46 -0.67 -27.80
C GLY A 14 -3.99 -2.10 -27.57
N ASN A 15 -3.36 -2.90 -26.71
CA ASN A 15 -3.75 -4.24 -26.31
C ASN A 15 -3.98 -4.41 -24.79
N GLY A 16 -4.16 -3.33 -24.02
CA GLY A 16 -4.73 -3.41 -22.66
C GLY A 16 -3.84 -3.93 -21.54
N ASN A 17 -2.61 -4.37 -21.82
CA ASN A 17 -1.61 -4.69 -20.78
C ASN A 17 -0.65 -3.49 -20.61
N GLY A 18 -0.88 -2.70 -19.56
CA GLY A 18 0.00 -1.58 -19.19
C GLY A 18 1.22 -2.07 -18.43
N ALA A 19 2.41 -1.83 -18.97
CA ALA A 19 3.67 -1.98 -18.23
C ALA A 19 3.97 -0.67 -17.46
N ILE A 20 4.39 -0.78 -16.20
CA ILE A 20 4.82 0.36 -15.37
C ILE A 20 6.34 0.49 -15.48
N SER A 21 6.82 1.63 -15.96
CA SER A 21 8.26 1.91 -16.09
C SER A 21 8.66 3.09 -15.20
N LEU A 22 9.84 2.99 -14.58
CA LEU A 22 10.44 4.02 -13.71
C LEU A 22 11.41 4.90 -14.53
N TRP A 23 11.19 6.21 -14.54
CA TRP A 23 12.03 7.19 -15.25
C TRP A 23 12.62 8.23 -14.28
N GLU A 24 13.72 8.89 -14.66
CA GLU A 24 14.24 10.05 -13.88
C GLU A 24 13.26 11.24 -14.01
N GLU A 25 13.05 11.97 -12.93
CA GLU A 25 12.19 13.16 -12.91
C GLU A 25 12.66 14.18 -13.97
N GLY A 26 11.76 14.57 -14.88
CA GLY A 26 12.07 15.45 -16.02
C GLY A 26 12.49 14.74 -17.31
N SER A 27 12.62 13.41 -17.32
CA SER A 27 12.99 12.59 -18.50
C SER A 27 11.82 11.81 -19.12
N ALA A 28 10.58 12.13 -18.73
CA ALA A 28 9.38 11.53 -19.29
C ALA A 28 9.34 11.73 -20.82
N PRO A 29 9.25 10.66 -21.63
CA PRO A 29 9.10 10.82 -23.07
C PRO A 29 7.82 11.61 -23.38
N ALA A 30 7.85 12.47 -24.39
CA ALA A 30 6.66 13.19 -24.83
C ALA A 30 5.55 12.20 -25.21
N GLY A 31 4.35 12.38 -24.66
CA GLY A 31 3.18 11.51 -24.90
C GLY A 31 2.84 10.53 -23.77
N PHE A 32 3.53 10.55 -22.63
CA PHE A 32 3.19 9.76 -21.45
C PHE A 32 2.43 10.59 -20.42
N GLU A 33 1.23 10.16 -20.03
CA GLU A 33 0.48 10.80 -18.96
C GLU A 33 1.03 10.41 -17.59
N THR A 34 1.23 11.42 -16.74
CA THR A 34 1.58 11.21 -15.33
C THR A 34 0.34 10.66 -14.63
N ILE A 35 0.32 9.35 -14.38
CA ILE A 35 -0.76 8.77 -13.58
C ILE A 35 -0.62 9.34 -12.17
N SER A 36 -1.69 9.98 -11.68
CA SER A 36 -1.76 10.50 -10.32
C SER A 36 -1.28 9.41 -9.36
N LYS A 37 -0.27 9.71 -8.53
CA LYS A 37 0.23 8.80 -7.49
C LYS A 37 -0.98 8.20 -6.76
N PRO A 38 -1.10 6.86 -6.65
CA PRO A 38 -2.24 6.25 -5.98
C PRO A 38 -2.36 6.86 -4.59
N THR A 39 -3.57 7.27 -4.21
CA THR A 39 -3.81 7.89 -2.92
C THR A 39 -3.35 6.93 -1.83
N ILE A 40 -2.43 7.38 -0.97
CA ILE A 40 -1.93 6.56 0.13
C ILE A 40 -2.94 6.65 1.26
N LEU A 41 -3.63 5.54 1.53
CA LEU A 41 -4.64 5.49 2.58
C LEU A 41 -3.97 5.04 3.89
N ARG A 42 -3.99 5.94 4.88
CA ARG A 42 -3.34 5.71 6.17
C ARG A 42 -4.22 4.88 7.09
N LEU A 43 -4.05 3.57 7.02
CA LEU A 43 -4.80 2.60 7.84
C LEU A 43 -4.74 2.87 9.35
N ARG A 44 -3.64 3.46 9.84
CA ARG A 44 -3.51 3.82 11.26
C ARG A 44 -4.60 4.78 11.73
N GLU A 45 -5.02 5.70 10.87
CA GLU A 45 -6.00 6.76 11.14
C GLU A 45 -7.44 6.23 11.04
N MET A 46 -7.64 5.01 10.53
CA MET A 46 -8.96 4.36 10.51
C MET A 46 -9.46 4.14 11.96
N PRO A 47 -10.75 4.36 12.25
CA PRO A 47 -11.31 4.03 13.56
C PRO A 47 -11.30 2.52 13.79
N VAL A 48 -11.20 2.09 15.05
CA VAL A 48 -11.38 0.67 15.41
C VAL A 48 -12.78 0.23 15.00
N GLY A 49 -12.88 -0.93 14.38
CA GLY A 49 -14.12 -1.44 13.79
C GLY A 49 -14.34 -1.00 12.34
N GLY A 50 -13.66 0.06 11.87
CA GLY A 50 -13.65 0.47 10.47
C GLY A 50 -13.02 -0.60 9.57
N PHE A 51 -13.47 -0.67 8.33
CA PHE A 51 -12.99 -1.63 7.36
C PHE A 51 -12.88 -1.06 5.95
N ILE A 52 -12.08 -1.75 5.14
CA ILE A 52 -11.92 -1.49 3.72
C ILE A 52 -12.25 -2.79 2.99
N ASP A 53 -13.12 -2.68 1.99
CA ASP A 53 -13.45 -3.76 1.06
C ASP A 53 -12.72 -3.49 -0.26
N CYS A 54 -11.80 -4.39 -0.62
CA CYS A 54 -10.90 -4.18 -1.74
C CYS A 54 -10.37 -5.49 -2.33
N THR A 55 -9.79 -5.39 -3.52
CA THR A 55 -9.05 -6.46 -4.18
C THR A 55 -7.57 -6.09 -4.25
N PRO A 56 -6.65 -6.88 -3.66
CA PRO A 56 -5.22 -6.67 -3.79
C PRO A 56 -4.76 -6.90 -5.22
N LEU A 57 -3.92 -6.01 -5.72
CA LEU A 57 -3.41 -6.04 -7.10
C LEU A 57 -1.93 -6.42 -7.12
N GLU A 58 -1.10 -5.72 -6.36
CA GLU A 58 0.35 -5.94 -6.32
C GLU A 58 0.96 -5.35 -5.05
N VAL A 59 2.14 -5.84 -4.67
CA VAL A 59 2.98 -5.27 -3.61
C VAL A 59 4.04 -4.41 -4.27
N LEU A 60 4.12 -3.14 -3.87
CA LEU A 60 5.04 -2.15 -4.42
C LEU A 60 6.05 -1.72 -3.35
N PRO A 61 7.32 -1.51 -3.72
CA PRO A 61 8.25 -0.83 -2.84
C PRO A 61 7.81 0.63 -2.65
N SER A 62 7.97 1.16 -1.43
CA SER A 62 7.73 2.58 -1.19
C SER A 62 8.84 3.43 -1.81
N THR A 63 8.47 4.35 -2.69
CA THR A 63 9.37 5.41 -3.19
C THR A 63 9.42 6.63 -2.28
N ASN A 64 8.55 6.69 -1.26
CA ASN A 64 8.49 7.78 -0.30
C ASN A 64 9.41 7.50 0.89
N LYS A 65 10.44 8.35 1.09
CA LYS A 65 11.41 8.23 2.20
C LYS A 65 10.76 8.19 3.59
N SER A 66 9.58 8.79 3.76
CA SER A 66 8.84 8.80 5.02
C SER A 66 8.10 7.49 5.30
N ILE A 67 7.92 6.63 4.30
CA ILE A 67 7.24 5.35 4.42
C ILE A 67 8.29 4.25 4.23
N LYS A 68 8.75 3.70 5.36
CA LYS A 68 9.79 2.66 5.39
C LYS A 68 9.27 1.24 5.12
N GLN A 69 7.98 1.10 4.84
CA GLN A 69 7.30 -0.19 4.66
C GLN A 69 6.79 -0.31 3.22
N PRO A 70 6.67 -1.54 2.69
CA PRO A 70 6.08 -1.77 1.38
C PRO A 70 4.60 -1.33 1.34
N LEU A 71 4.12 -1.07 0.13
CA LEU A 71 2.76 -0.62 -0.14
C LEU A 71 2.00 -1.73 -0.83
N LEU A 72 0.79 -2.04 -0.37
CA LEU A 72 -0.13 -2.91 -1.08
C LEU A 72 -1.02 -2.05 -1.97
N LEU A 73 -0.91 -2.19 -3.28
CA LEU A 73 -1.87 -1.58 -4.20
C LEU A 73 -3.16 -2.39 -4.17
N VAL A 74 -4.26 -1.73 -3.88
CA VAL A 74 -5.59 -2.35 -3.85
C VAL A 74 -6.57 -1.55 -4.69
N GLU A 75 -7.54 -2.25 -5.28
CA GLU A 75 -8.72 -1.64 -5.88
C GLU A 75 -9.88 -1.68 -4.89
N LEU A 76 -10.43 -0.52 -4.55
CA LEU A 76 -11.60 -0.43 -3.67
C LEU A 76 -12.85 -0.95 -4.36
N THR A 77 -13.64 -1.78 -3.67
CA THR A 77 -14.83 -2.38 -4.27
C THR A 77 -15.92 -1.35 -4.57
N LYS A 78 -16.09 -0.33 -3.71
CA LYS A 78 -17.18 0.65 -3.79
C LYS A 78 -17.09 1.56 -5.02
N ASN A 79 -15.90 2.06 -5.36
CA ASN A 79 -15.72 3.10 -6.37
C ASN A 79 -14.61 2.77 -7.38
N LYS A 80 -14.05 1.55 -7.33
CA LYS A 80 -12.97 1.09 -8.22
C LYS A 80 -11.72 1.97 -8.19
N ALA A 81 -11.57 2.78 -7.14
CA ALA A 81 -10.38 3.60 -6.96
C ALA A 81 -9.20 2.71 -6.57
N ARG A 82 -8.03 3.00 -7.16
CA ARG A 82 -6.78 2.34 -6.81
C ARG A 82 -6.08 3.14 -5.72
N VAL A 83 -5.84 2.50 -4.58
CA VAL A 83 -5.21 3.12 -3.42
C VAL A 83 -4.04 2.27 -2.94
N ALA A 84 -3.02 2.93 -2.40
CA ALA A 84 -1.86 2.26 -1.82
C ALA A 84 -2.01 2.19 -0.31
N LEU A 85 -1.94 0.98 0.24
CA LEU A 85 -2.02 0.73 1.68
C LEU A 85 -0.63 0.44 2.24
N PRO A 86 -0.10 1.24 3.17
CA PRO A 86 1.14 0.90 3.83
C PRO A 86 1.00 -0.40 4.63
N MET A 87 1.81 -1.40 4.31
CA MET A 87 1.76 -2.70 4.97
C MET A 87 2.43 -2.64 6.34
N GLN A 88 1.65 -2.24 7.34
CA GLN A 88 2.04 -2.29 8.73
C GLN A 88 2.30 -3.74 9.15
N ALA A 89 3.15 -3.96 10.16
CA ALA A 89 3.60 -5.29 10.57
C ALA A 89 2.47 -6.31 10.78
N SER A 90 1.35 -5.90 11.38
CA SER A 90 0.17 -6.75 11.57
C SER A 90 -0.45 -7.20 10.23
N LEU A 91 -0.58 -6.29 9.28
CA LEU A 91 -1.06 -6.59 7.92
C LEU A 91 -0.07 -7.41 7.11
N LYS A 92 1.23 -7.09 7.21
CA LYS A 92 2.30 -7.82 6.52
C LYS A 92 2.23 -9.31 6.88
N ASN A 93 2.16 -9.61 8.18
CA ASN A 93 2.13 -10.98 8.68
C ASN A 93 0.88 -11.76 8.25
N THR A 94 -0.24 -11.07 8.00
CA THR A 94 -1.49 -11.71 7.57
C THR A 94 -1.56 -11.89 6.06
N LEU A 95 -1.12 -10.90 5.29
CA LEU A 95 -1.30 -10.86 3.84
C LEU A 95 -0.17 -11.50 3.05
N LEU A 96 1.06 -11.46 3.57
CA LEU A 96 2.22 -11.96 2.84
C LEU A 96 2.56 -13.41 3.19
N ASP A 97 3.15 -14.12 2.23
CA ASP A 97 3.83 -15.40 2.42
C ASP A 97 5.32 -15.22 2.78
N GLU A 98 6.04 -16.34 2.78
CA GLU A 98 7.47 -16.39 3.13
C GLU A 98 8.35 -15.66 2.10
N ASP A 99 7.85 -15.49 0.87
CA ASP A 99 8.53 -14.82 -0.23
C ASP A 99 8.19 -13.32 -0.31
N ASP A 100 7.47 -12.79 0.69
CA ASP A 100 6.92 -11.43 0.74
C ASP A 100 5.89 -11.13 -0.38
N ASP A 101 5.31 -12.18 -0.99
CA ASP A 101 4.22 -12.08 -1.97
C ASP A 101 2.85 -12.10 -1.29
N CYS A 102 1.88 -11.38 -1.85
CA CYS A 102 0.54 -11.30 -1.27
C CYS A 102 -0.31 -12.54 -1.63
N LYS A 103 -0.75 -13.30 -0.63
CA LYS A 103 -1.56 -14.54 -0.76
C LYS A 103 -2.95 -14.32 -1.35
N PHE A 104 -3.39 -13.06 -1.44
CA PHE A 104 -4.75 -12.67 -1.77
C PHE A 104 -4.87 -11.84 -3.05
N ILE A 105 -3.83 -11.79 -3.90
CA ILE A 105 -3.92 -11.10 -5.20
C ILE A 105 -5.15 -11.58 -5.99
N GLY A 106 -5.90 -10.63 -6.52
CA GLY A 106 -7.11 -10.88 -7.31
C GLY A 106 -8.34 -11.33 -6.51
N LYS A 107 -8.20 -11.62 -5.21
CA LYS A 107 -9.33 -12.01 -4.34
C LYS A 107 -9.92 -10.77 -3.67
N ARG A 108 -11.25 -10.70 -3.60
CA ARG A 108 -11.93 -9.67 -2.82
C ARG A 108 -11.73 -9.96 -1.34
N ILE A 109 -11.13 -9.03 -0.61
CA ILE A 109 -10.88 -9.12 0.82
C ILE A 109 -11.46 -7.92 1.56
N MET A 110 -11.72 -8.12 2.85
CA MET A 110 -12.03 -7.08 3.80
C MET A 110 -10.87 -6.93 4.78
N ILE A 111 -10.30 -5.74 4.89
CA ILE A 111 -9.30 -5.39 5.88
C ILE A 111 -9.99 -4.55 6.96
N ARG A 112 -10.12 -5.08 8.18
CA ARG A 112 -10.76 -4.39 9.30
C ARG A 112 -9.73 -4.05 10.37
N LYS A 113 -9.77 -2.83 10.93
CA LYS A 113 -8.97 -2.50 12.11
C LYS A 113 -9.64 -3.10 13.34
N SER A 114 -9.04 -4.14 13.90
CA SER A 114 -9.61 -4.90 15.00
C SER A 114 -9.27 -4.34 16.38
N GLY A 115 -8.17 -3.58 16.49
CA GLY A 115 -7.82 -2.94 17.74
C GLY A 115 -6.47 -2.22 17.72
N ILE A 116 -5.99 -1.92 18.92
CA ILE A 116 -4.68 -1.32 19.16
C ILE A 116 -4.00 -2.13 20.26
N LYS A 117 -2.77 -2.55 20.03
CA LYS A 117 -1.92 -3.22 21.02
C LYS A 117 -0.79 -2.29 21.43
N GLN A 118 -0.65 -2.07 22.73
CA GLN A 118 0.46 -1.34 23.31
C GLN A 118 1.60 -2.30 23.61
N SER A 119 2.83 -1.93 23.27
CA SER A 119 4.03 -2.69 23.60
C SER A 119 4.87 -1.92 24.60
N ASN A 120 5.16 -2.54 25.74
CA ASN A 120 6.10 -1.98 26.71
C ASN A 120 7.56 -2.18 26.30
N LYS A 121 7.83 -3.12 25.38
CA LYS A 121 9.17 -3.42 24.86
C LYS A 121 9.64 -2.39 23.83
N TRP A 122 8.74 -1.95 22.95
CA TRP A 122 9.06 -0.97 21.92
C TRP A 122 8.57 0.39 22.39
N LYS A 123 9.46 1.36 22.51
CA LYS A 123 9.12 2.74 22.85
C LYS A 123 9.06 3.62 21.61
N ASP A 124 8.29 4.70 21.67
CA ASP A 124 8.35 5.77 20.68
C ASP A 124 9.49 6.77 21.00
N ASP A 125 9.59 7.83 20.19
CA ASP A 125 10.67 8.82 20.30
C ASP A 125 10.61 9.62 21.61
N ASN A 126 9.48 9.59 22.33
CA ASN A 126 9.31 10.23 23.64
C ASN A 126 9.57 9.26 24.81
N GLY A 127 9.89 7.98 24.53
CA GLY A 127 10.08 6.95 25.55
C GLY A 127 8.77 6.28 26.00
N ASP A 128 7.63 6.63 25.41
CA ASP A 128 6.32 6.09 25.75
C ASP A 128 6.10 4.73 25.08
N PRO A 129 5.32 3.82 25.69
CA PRO A 129 5.07 2.51 25.09
C PRO A 129 4.38 2.63 23.73
N ARG A 130 4.96 2.00 22.71
CA ARG A 130 4.51 2.17 21.33
C ARG A 130 3.20 1.45 21.08
N GLN A 131 2.30 2.12 20.38
CA GLN A 131 1.02 1.56 19.96
C GLN A 131 1.05 1.04 18.52
N PHE A 132 0.58 -0.20 18.35
CA PHE A 132 0.47 -0.90 17.07
C PHE A 132 -1.00 -1.13 16.75
N ALA A 133 -1.43 -0.76 15.55
CA ALA A 133 -2.76 -1.11 15.07
C ALA A 133 -2.82 -2.60 14.70
N LEU A 134 -3.89 -3.27 15.10
CA LEU A 134 -4.20 -4.64 14.72
C LEU A 134 -5.22 -4.63 13.59
N TYR A 135 -5.07 -5.54 12.64
CA TYR A 135 -6.00 -5.70 11.53
C TYR A 135 -6.34 -7.17 11.36
N ASP A 136 -7.61 -7.41 11.03
CA ASP A 136 -8.12 -8.71 10.63
C ASP A 136 -8.40 -8.66 9.12
N VAL A 137 -8.16 -9.79 8.45
CA VAL A 137 -8.42 -9.94 7.02
C VAL A 137 -9.42 -11.07 6.82
N ALA A 138 -10.51 -10.78 6.11
CA ALA A 138 -11.50 -11.78 5.69
C ALA A 138 -11.55 -11.84 4.17
N VAL A 139 -11.67 -13.04 3.60
CA VAL A 139 -11.83 -13.24 2.15
C VAL A 139 -13.30 -13.40 1.84
N ALA A 140 -13.81 -12.70 0.82
CA ALA A 140 -15.16 -12.92 0.33
C ALA A 140 -15.27 -14.34 -0.27
N LYS A 141 -16.33 -15.05 0.09
CA LYS A 141 -16.66 -16.37 -0.49
C LYS A 141 -17.27 -16.20 -1.88
#